data_AF-A0A357N9K3-F1
#
_entry.id   AF-A0A357N9K3-F1
#
_cell.length_a   1.000
_cell.length_b   1.000
_cell.length_c   1.000
_cell.angle_alpha   90.00
_cell.angle_beta   90.00
_cell.angle_gamma   90.00
#
_symmetry.space_group_name_H-M   'P 1'
#
loop_
_entity.id
_entity.type
_entity.pdbx_description
1 polymer ?
#
loop_
_entity_poly.entity_id
_entity_poly.type
_entity_poly.pdbx_seq_one_letter_code
_entity_poly.pdbx_strand_id
1 'polypeptide(L)'
;MVPLSMGMIEMKIPFSTVISFLVSAPLTNFVVVILITGMFGWKVALIYFLWTFLAAVLAGYTLGNSPIKHDVKKINFNSQKEGGTDEPTEAQIETAITTNADMSFWTRHRPRFVDAMEFAKILFKMVFPYALAGSVISGLAAAFLPASIVEQYVGNDNMFAIPF
;
A
#
# COMPACT_ATOMS: atom_id res chain seq x y z
N MET A 1 1.85 -3.28 -1.54
CA MET A 1 0.67 -3.00 -0.68
C MET A 1 -0.32 -4.15 -0.70
N VAL A 2 -0.79 -4.60 -1.88
CA VAL A 2 -1.79 -5.68 -2.01
C VAL A 2 -1.48 -6.96 -1.19
N PRO A 3 -0.26 -7.53 -1.22
CA PRO A 3 0.01 -8.77 -0.49
C PRO A 3 0.00 -8.61 1.04
N LEU A 4 0.52 -7.49 1.54
CA LEU A 4 0.56 -7.22 2.99
C LEU A 4 -0.85 -7.00 3.54
N SER A 5 -1.66 -6.23 2.81
CA SER A 5 -3.07 -6.01 3.16
C SER A 5 -3.85 -7.33 3.22
N MET A 6 -3.61 -8.24 2.27
CA MET A 6 -4.24 -9.57 2.27
C MET A 6 -3.82 -10.38 3.51
N GLY A 7 -2.53 -10.42 3.83
CA GLY A 7 -2.04 -11.12 5.03
C GLY A 7 -2.61 -10.55 6.34
N MET A 8 -2.77 -9.23 6.45
CA MET A 8 -3.41 -8.61 7.63
C MET A 8 -4.88 -9.01 7.79
N ILE A 9 -5.61 -9.15 6.68
CA ILE A 9 -7.00 -9.61 6.69
C ILE A 9 -7.06 -11.08 7.12
N GLU A 10 -6.15 -11.92 6.63
CA GLU A 10 -6.02 -13.34 7.03
C GLU A 10 -5.70 -13.49 8.52
N MET A 11 -4.93 -12.56 9.09
CA MET A 11 -4.60 -12.50 10.52
C MET A 11 -5.71 -11.91 11.41
N LYS A 12 -6.91 -11.63 10.87
CA LYS A 12 -8.08 -11.07 11.59
C LYS A 12 -7.81 -9.70 12.25
N ILE A 13 -6.91 -8.90 11.68
CA ILE A 13 -6.67 -7.52 12.14
C ILE A 13 -7.94 -6.67 11.86
N PRO A 14 -8.30 -5.70 12.73
CA PRO A 14 -9.47 -4.85 12.53
C PRO A 14 -9.47 -4.18 11.14
N PHE A 15 -10.61 -4.23 10.45
CA PHE A 15 -10.75 -3.71 9.09
C PHE A 15 -10.35 -2.23 8.98
N SER A 16 -10.65 -1.43 10.01
CA SER A 16 -10.24 -0.01 10.13
C SER A 16 -8.73 0.16 9.98
N THR A 17 -7.94 -0.69 10.64
CA THR A 17 -6.48 -0.68 10.62
C THR A 17 -5.94 -1.00 9.22
N VAL A 18 -6.55 -1.98 8.53
CA VAL A 18 -6.17 -2.35 7.16
C VAL A 18 -6.43 -1.22 6.17
N ILE A 19 -7.56 -0.50 6.32
CA ILE A 19 -7.91 0.65 5.48
C ILE A 19 -6.98 1.84 5.73
N SER A 20 -6.70 2.18 6.98
CA SER A 20 -5.72 3.24 7.30
C SER A 20 -4.33 2.92 6.73
N PHE A 21 -3.89 1.66 6.82
CA PHE A 21 -2.65 1.21 6.20
C PHE A 21 -2.69 1.36 4.67
N LEU A 22 -3.77 0.92 4.02
CA LEU A 22 -3.87 0.94 2.56
C LEU A 22 -3.88 2.36 1.99
N VAL A 23 -4.48 3.32 2.70
CA VAL A 23 -4.47 4.74 2.34
C VAL A 23 -3.09 5.37 2.62
N SER A 24 -2.52 5.14 3.80
CA SER A 24 -1.25 5.76 4.18
C SER A 24 -0.09 5.23 3.35
N ALA A 25 0.01 3.92 3.14
CA ALA A 25 1.21 3.29 2.60
C ALA A 25 1.69 3.79 1.22
N PRO A 26 0.83 4.05 0.22
CA PRO A 26 1.26 4.70 -1.02
C PRO A 26 1.60 6.18 -0.84
N LEU A 27 0.88 6.90 0.03
CA LEU A 27 1.03 8.34 0.22
C LEU A 27 2.27 8.70 1.06
N THR A 28 2.62 7.88 2.04
CA THR A 28 3.79 8.07 2.90
C THR A 28 5.01 7.27 2.43
N ASN A 29 5.06 6.92 1.15
CA ASN A 29 6.23 6.28 0.56
C ASN A 29 7.44 7.22 0.62
N PHE A 30 8.63 6.67 0.90
CA PHE A 30 9.89 7.43 0.89
C PHE A 30 10.10 8.22 -0.41
N VAL A 31 9.63 7.71 -1.56
CA VAL A 31 9.67 8.42 -2.85
C VAL A 31 8.88 9.72 -2.78
N VAL A 32 7.66 9.70 -2.23
CA VAL A 32 6.81 10.89 -2.07
C VAL A 32 7.45 11.88 -1.10
N VAL A 33 8.00 11.39 0.02
CA VAL A 33 8.68 12.24 1.01
C VAL A 33 9.89 12.94 0.39
N ILE A 34 10.69 12.23 -0.40
CA ILE A 34 11.84 12.82 -1.12
C ILE A 34 11.37 13.86 -2.14
N LEU A 35 10.32 13.57 -2.92
CA LEU A 35 9.78 14.51 -3.90
C LEU A 35 9.26 15.79 -3.25
N ILE A 36 8.47 15.68 -2.18
CA ILE A 36 7.93 16.85 -1.49
C ILE A 36 9.05 17.64 -0.79
N THR A 37 10.00 16.94 -0.18
CA THR A 37 11.17 17.59 0.44
C THR A 37 12.01 18.31 -0.63
N GLY A 38 12.19 17.72 -1.80
CA GLY A 38 12.95 18.31 -2.91
C GLY A 38 12.27 19.53 -3.54
N MET A 39 10.94 19.50 -3.67
CA MET A 39 10.18 20.58 -4.30
C MET A 39 9.84 21.72 -3.33
N PHE A 40 9.47 21.41 -2.10
CA PHE A 40 8.88 22.35 -1.14
C PHE A 40 9.66 22.48 0.17
N GLY A 41 10.70 21.66 0.37
CA GLY A 41 11.52 21.66 1.57
C GLY A 41 10.93 20.86 2.74
N TRP A 42 11.72 20.74 3.80
CA TRP A 42 11.41 19.87 4.96
C TRP A 42 10.14 20.27 5.74
N LYS A 43 9.86 21.58 5.84
CA LYS A 43 8.67 22.08 6.56
C LYS A 43 7.38 21.61 5.90
N VAL A 44 7.34 21.61 4.56
CA VAL A 44 6.15 21.21 3.79
C VAL A 44 6.01 19.69 3.76
N ALA A 45 7.11 18.94 3.73
CA ALA A 45 7.08 17.48 3.86
C ALA A 45 6.45 17.03 5.19
N LEU A 46 6.78 17.71 6.30
CA LEU A 46 6.24 17.38 7.61
C LEU A 46 4.73 17.66 7.71
N ILE A 47 4.26 18.82 7.22
CA ILE A 47 2.82 19.12 7.26
C ILE A 47 2.03 18.16 6.36
N TYR A 48 2.56 17.82 5.19
CA TYR A 48 1.96 16.82 4.31
C TYR A 48 1.86 15.46 4.99
N PHE A 49 2.93 15.01 5.64
CA PHE A 49 2.96 13.73 6.34
C PHE A 49 1.92 13.68 7.47
N LEU A 50 1.87 14.71 8.32
CA LEU A 50 0.87 14.79 9.38
C LEU A 50 -0.55 14.77 8.81
N TRP A 51 -0.78 15.52 7.73
CA TRP A 51 -2.11 15.66 7.16
C TRP A 51 -2.58 14.37 6.49
N THR A 52 -1.67 13.69 5.80
CA THR A 52 -1.89 12.38 5.21
C THR A 52 -2.15 11.32 6.28
N PHE A 53 -1.38 11.33 7.37
CA PHE A 53 -1.55 10.43 8.49
C PHE A 53 -2.92 10.61 9.17
N LEU A 54 -3.29 11.85 9.48
CA LEU A 54 -4.60 12.21 10.03
C LEU A 54 -5.73 11.76 9.10
N ALA A 55 -5.61 12.04 7.80
CA ALA A 55 -6.59 11.61 6.80
C ALA A 55 -6.71 10.08 6.72
N ALA A 56 -5.62 9.34 6.83
CA ALA A 56 -5.63 7.88 6.83
C ALA A 56 -6.30 7.30 8.09
N VAL A 57 -6.07 7.90 9.27
CA VAL A 57 -6.74 7.53 10.52
C VAL A 57 -8.24 7.83 10.43
N LEU A 58 -8.62 9.01 9.94
CA LEU A 58 -10.01 9.39 9.71
C LEU A 58 -10.70 8.47 8.69
N ALA A 59 -10.02 8.11 7.62
CA ALA A 59 -10.53 7.17 6.62
C ALA A 59 -10.76 5.77 7.21
N GLY A 60 -9.82 5.25 8.00
CA GLY A 60 -10.00 3.95 8.66
C GLY A 60 -11.11 3.98 9.71
N TYR A 61 -11.22 5.07 10.47
CA TYR A 61 -12.27 5.26 11.47
C TYR A 61 -13.67 5.35 10.84
N THR A 62 -13.84 6.20 9.83
CA THR A 62 -15.14 6.43 9.16
C THR A 62 -15.59 5.19 8.38
N LEU A 63 -14.68 4.54 7.66
CA LEU A 63 -15.00 3.38 6.83
C LEU A 63 -15.08 2.08 7.63
N GLY A 64 -14.34 1.98 8.73
CA GLY A 64 -14.36 0.85 9.66
C GLY A 64 -15.68 0.69 10.42
N ASN A 65 -16.35 1.82 10.71
CA ASN A 65 -17.66 1.84 11.37
C ASN A 65 -18.85 1.79 10.39
N SER A 66 -18.62 1.81 9.08
CA SER A 66 -19.72 1.75 8.11
C SER A 66 -20.34 0.34 8.03
N PRO A 67 -21.68 0.20 8.07
CA PRO A 67 -22.39 -1.07 8.03
C PRO A 67 -22.43 -1.73 6.63
N ILE A 68 -21.40 -1.56 5.79
CA ILE A 68 -21.22 -2.35 4.55
C ILE A 68 -20.94 -3.84 4.86
N LYS A 69 -20.82 -4.19 6.15
CA LYS A 69 -20.86 -5.58 6.65
C LYS A 69 -22.14 -6.34 6.28
N HIS A 70 -23.24 -5.69 5.87
CA HIS A 70 -24.50 -6.41 5.67
C HIS A 70 -24.68 -7.11 4.31
N ASP A 71 -23.98 -6.69 3.25
CA ASP A 71 -24.16 -7.31 1.91
C ASP A 71 -23.07 -8.29 1.48
N VAL A 72 -21.96 -8.41 2.21
CA VAL A 72 -20.93 -9.44 1.95
C VAL A 72 -21.04 -10.62 2.93
N LYS A 73 -22.01 -10.59 3.87
CA LYS A 73 -22.17 -11.62 4.91
C LYS A 73 -22.81 -12.94 4.43
N LYS A 74 -23.01 -13.12 3.13
CA LYS A 74 -23.54 -14.38 2.57
C LYS A 74 -22.54 -15.12 1.69
N ILE A 75 -21.26 -14.99 1.99
CA ILE A 75 -20.24 -15.98 1.59
C ILE A 75 -19.39 -16.30 2.82
N ASN A 76 -19.88 -17.25 3.61
CA ASN A 76 -19.09 -18.07 4.54
C ASN A 76 -18.39 -17.36 5.72
N PHE A 77 -19.11 -16.57 6.52
CA PHE A 77 -18.69 -16.20 7.88
C PHE A 77 -19.68 -16.71 8.94
N ASN A 78 -20.03 -17.99 8.86
CA ASN A 78 -20.52 -18.75 10.01
C ASN A 78 -19.31 -19.24 10.81
N SER A 79 -18.64 -18.31 11.49
CA SER A 79 -17.94 -18.60 12.74
C SER A 79 -17.84 -17.29 13.50
N GLN A 80 -18.80 -17.18 14.41
CA GLN A 80 -18.56 -16.67 15.75
C GLN A 80 -18.42 -15.15 15.86
N LYS A 81 -19.61 -14.54 15.98
CA LYS A 81 -19.87 -13.62 17.08
C LYS A 81 -19.37 -14.26 18.39
N GLU A 82 -18.31 -13.72 18.96
CA GLU A 82 -18.07 -13.53 20.40
C GLU A 82 -16.73 -12.81 20.57
N GLY A 83 -16.71 -11.76 21.40
CA GLY A 83 -15.54 -10.93 21.67
C GLY A 83 -15.74 -9.47 21.26
N GLY A 84 -16.73 -8.81 21.89
CA GLY A 84 -16.72 -7.36 22.01
C GLY A 84 -15.74 -6.95 23.11
N THR A 85 -15.10 -5.80 22.90
CA THR A 85 -14.15 -5.13 23.82
C THR A 85 -12.89 -5.97 24.00
N ASP A 86 -11.74 -5.61 23.45
CA ASP A 86 -10.93 -4.51 23.94
C ASP A 86 -9.96 -4.03 22.87
N GLU A 87 -9.67 -2.73 22.92
CA GLU A 87 -8.57 -2.06 22.24
C GLU A 87 -7.27 -2.88 22.33
N PRO A 88 -6.48 -3.02 21.25
CA PRO A 88 -5.13 -3.51 21.42
C PRO A 88 -4.30 -2.35 21.97
N THR A 89 -4.37 -2.15 23.28
CA THR A 89 -3.35 -1.46 24.06
C THR A 89 -2.03 -2.22 23.86
N GLU A 90 -0.94 -1.46 23.78
CA GLU A 90 0.46 -1.82 23.46
C GLU A 90 1.01 -3.08 24.17
N ALA A 91 0.32 -3.61 25.19
CA ALA A 91 0.70 -4.76 26.00
C ALA A 91 0.65 -6.13 25.30
N GLN A 92 -0.10 -6.33 24.20
CA GLN A 92 -0.19 -7.65 23.55
C GLN A 92 0.96 -7.95 22.57
N ILE A 93 1.74 -6.94 22.18
CA ILE A 93 2.94 -7.12 21.36
C ILE A 93 4.09 -7.71 22.21
N GLU A 94 4.10 -7.44 23.51
CA GLU A 94 5.16 -7.85 24.43
C GLU A 94 5.04 -9.33 24.87
N THR A 95 3.82 -9.84 25.02
CA THR A 95 3.57 -11.22 25.49
C THR A 95 3.91 -12.30 24.46
N ALA A 96 3.99 -11.97 23.17
CA ALA A 96 4.46 -12.90 22.14
C ALA A 96 6.00 -13.06 22.13
N ILE A 97 6.73 -12.14 22.77
CA ILE A 97 8.20 -12.09 22.80
C ILE A 97 8.76 -13.03 23.87
N THR A 98 8.07 -13.23 24.99
CA THR A 98 8.61 -13.94 26.17
C THR A 98 8.41 -15.47 26.16
N THR A 99 7.42 -16.03 25.47
CA THR A 99 7.13 -17.48 25.55
C THR A 99 7.97 -18.36 24.62
N ASN A 100 8.91 -17.79 23.86
CA ASN A 100 9.69 -18.51 22.84
C ASN A 100 11.22 -18.38 23.02
N ALA A 101 11.69 -18.03 24.22
CA ALA A 101 13.09 -17.71 24.48
C ALA A 101 14.06 -18.91 24.32
N ASP A 102 13.56 -20.15 24.25
CA ASP A 102 14.40 -21.37 24.24
C ASP A 102 14.55 -22.08 22.88
N MET A 103 14.12 -21.46 21.78
CA MET A 103 14.38 -21.99 20.42
C MET A 103 15.23 -20.99 19.62
N SER A 104 16.42 -21.44 19.20
CA SER A 104 17.39 -20.66 18.42
C SER A 104 16.72 -19.83 17.32
N PHE A 105 17.00 -18.52 17.32
CA PHE A 105 16.49 -17.51 16.38
C PHE A 105 16.51 -18.00 14.92
N TRP A 106 17.55 -18.74 14.53
CA TRP A 106 17.74 -19.25 13.17
C TRP A 106 16.80 -20.41 12.79
N THR A 107 16.40 -21.26 13.75
CA THR A 107 15.49 -22.39 13.51
C THR A 107 14.04 -21.91 13.29
N ARG A 108 13.68 -20.74 13.84
CA ARG A 108 12.33 -20.16 13.77
C ARG A 108 12.05 -19.33 12.51
N HIS A 109 13.06 -18.68 11.93
CA HIS A 109 12.89 -17.74 10.81
C HIS A 109 13.14 -18.37 9.42
N ARG A 110 13.90 -19.47 9.35
CA ARG A 110 14.21 -20.14 8.08
C ARG A 110 12.98 -20.63 7.30
N PRO A 111 11.97 -21.32 7.89
CA PRO A 111 10.82 -21.80 7.12
C PRO A 111 9.97 -20.64 6.57
N ARG A 112 9.78 -19.58 7.36
CA ARG A 112 9.03 -18.37 6.94
C ARG A 112 9.69 -17.63 5.77
N PHE A 113 11.02 -17.64 5.70
CA PHE A 113 11.76 -17.03 4.60
C PHE A 113 11.61 -17.82 3.30
N VAL A 114 11.52 -19.15 3.38
CA VAL A 114 11.30 -20.03 2.22
C VAL A 114 9.89 -19.81 1.67
N ASP A 115 8.87 -19.80 2.53
CA ASP A 115 7.48 -19.53 2.12
C ASP A 115 7.34 -18.15 1.48
N ALA A 116 7.98 -17.12 2.07
CA ALA A 116 7.99 -15.77 1.52
C ALA A 116 8.74 -15.68 0.18
N MET A 117 9.82 -16.45 0.01
CA MET A 117 10.58 -16.52 -1.25
C MET A 117 9.77 -17.21 -2.35
N GLU A 118 9.05 -18.28 -2.02
CA GLU A 118 8.18 -18.97 -2.95
C GLU A 118 7.05 -18.06 -3.42
N PHE A 119 6.38 -17.38 -2.48
CA PHE A 119 5.37 -16.38 -2.78
C PHE A 119 5.92 -15.23 -3.63
N ALA A 120 7.11 -14.71 -3.31
CA ALA A 120 7.77 -13.66 -4.09
C ALA A 120 8.11 -14.13 -5.51
N LYS A 121 8.56 -15.38 -5.68
CA LYS A 121 8.87 -15.97 -7.00
C LYS A 121 7.61 -16.12 -7.85
N ILE A 122 6.48 -16.51 -7.24
CA ILE A 122 5.18 -16.60 -7.91
C ILE A 122 4.75 -15.21 -8.39
N LEU A 123 4.76 -14.21 -7.50
CA LEU A 123 4.41 -12.83 -7.84
C LEU A 123 5.32 -12.25 -8.93
N PHE A 124 6.63 -12.47 -8.81
CA PHE A 124 7.59 -12.00 -9.79
C PHE A 124 7.30 -12.59 -11.16
N LYS A 125 7.11 -13.92 -11.26
CA LYS A 125 6.83 -14.58 -12.53
C LYS A 125 5.49 -14.15 -13.14
N MET A 126 4.53 -13.74 -12.30
CA MET A 126 3.25 -13.19 -12.74
C MET A 126 3.38 -11.75 -13.25
N VAL A 127 4.11 -10.87 -12.55
CA VAL A 127 4.19 -9.43 -12.88
C VAL A 127 5.24 -9.13 -13.95
N PHE A 128 6.37 -9.84 -13.93
CA PHE A 128 7.51 -9.61 -14.82
C PHE A 128 7.17 -9.53 -16.31
N PRO A 129 6.40 -10.46 -16.91
CA PRO A 129 6.11 -10.39 -18.34
C PRO A 129 5.27 -9.16 -18.71
N TYR A 130 4.30 -8.77 -17.88
CA TYR A 130 3.48 -7.58 -18.13
C TYR A 130 4.29 -6.29 -17.96
N ALA A 131 5.14 -6.23 -16.93
CA ALA A 131 6.03 -5.10 -16.71
C ALA A 131 7.03 -4.91 -17.86
N LEU A 132 7.60 -6.02 -18.37
CA LEU A 132 8.51 -5.99 -19.51
C LEU A 132 7.79 -5.53 -20.78
N ALA A 133 6.60 -6.05 -21.05
CA ALA A 133 5.80 -5.63 -22.21
C ALA A 133 5.44 -4.13 -22.13
N GLY A 134 5.00 -3.65 -20.96
CA GLY A 134 4.71 -2.24 -20.74
C GLY A 134 5.94 -1.34 -20.91
N SER A 135 7.10 -1.78 -20.41
CA SER A 135 8.36 -1.05 -20.58
C SER A 135 8.80 -0.98 -22.04
N VAL A 136 8.65 -2.05 -22.81
CA VAL A 136 8.98 -2.07 -24.25
C VAL A 136 8.04 -1.12 -25.01
N ILE A 137 6.73 -1.20 -24.75
CA ILE A 137 5.74 -0.32 -25.37
C ILE A 137 6.02 1.15 -25.02
N SER A 138 6.34 1.45 -23.75
CA SER A 138 6.67 2.80 -23.30
C SER A 138 7.94 3.34 -23.96
N GLY A 139 8.99 2.51 -24.09
CA GLY A 139 10.22 2.89 -24.77
C GLY A 139 10.01 3.17 -26.26
N LEU A 140 9.21 2.34 -26.94
CA LEU A 140 8.82 2.58 -28.33
C LEU A 140 7.99 3.85 -28.47
N ALA A 141 7.01 4.08 -27.59
CA ALA A 141 6.21 5.31 -27.61
C ALA A 141 7.08 6.57 -27.47
N ALA A 142 8.04 6.57 -26.53
CA ALA A 142 8.98 7.67 -26.35
C ALA A 142 9.91 7.85 -27.57
N ALA A 143 10.31 6.76 -28.24
CA ALA A 143 11.13 6.82 -29.45
C ALA A 143 10.36 7.32 -30.69
N PHE A 144 9.07 6.99 -30.78
CA PHE A 144 8.20 7.34 -31.92
C PHE A 144 7.42 8.65 -31.72
N LEU A 145 7.56 9.33 -30.58
CA LEU A 145 7.04 10.69 -30.34
C LEU A 145 8.19 11.72 -30.41
N PRO A 146 8.72 12.03 -31.61
CA PRO A 146 9.62 13.16 -31.76
C PRO A 146 8.88 14.45 -31.45
N ALA A 147 9.58 15.40 -30.82
CA ALA A 147 9.03 16.71 -30.43
C ALA A 147 8.31 17.41 -31.60
N SER A 148 8.75 17.18 -32.84
CA SER A 148 8.14 17.74 -34.05
C SER A 148 6.69 17.31 -34.31
N ILE A 149 6.28 16.08 -33.98
CA ILE A 149 4.88 15.62 -34.17
C ILE A 149 3.98 16.20 -33.07
N VAL A 150 4.51 16.32 -31.85
CA VAL A 150 3.79 16.91 -30.72
C VAL A 150 3.57 18.41 -30.96
N GLU A 151 4.57 19.13 -31.46
CA GLU A 151 4.42 20.54 -31.84
C GLU A 151 3.44 20.73 -33.01
N GLN A 152 3.42 19.83 -34.01
CA GLN A 152 2.52 19.97 -35.15
C GLN A 152 1.04 19.72 -34.79
N TYR A 153 0.74 18.87 -33.81
CA TYR A 153 -0.64 18.53 -33.41
C TYR A 153 -1.13 19.23 -32.14
N VAL A 154 -0.23 19.64 -31.25
CA VAL A 154 -0.56 20.29 -29.96
C VAL A 154 -0.11 21.77 -29.93
N GLY A 155 0.86 22.15 -30.77
CA GLY A 155 1.42 23.50 -30.85
C GLY A 155 0.77 24.43 -31.88
N ASN A 156 -0.25 23.99 -32.62
CA ASN A 156 -0.95 24.84 -33.57
C ASN A 156 -2.10 25.62 -32.88
N ASP A 157 -1.80 26.84 -32.43
CA ASP A 157 -2.75 27.92 -32.08
C ASP A 157 -3.98 27.53 -31.24
N ASN A 158 -3.81 26.66 -30.24
CA ASN A 158 -4.86 26.38 -29.28
C ASN A 158 -4.60 27.12 -27.96
N MET A 159 -5.62 27.81 -27.45
CA MET A 159 -5.59 28.66 -26.25
C MET A 159 -5.22 27.96 -24.93
N PHE A 160 -4.91 26.65 -24.98
CA PHE A 160 -4.48 25.82 -23.87
C PHE A 160 -2.97 25.52 -23.88
N ALA A 161 -2.22 25.99 -24.88
CA ALA A 161 -0.76 25.98 -24.82
C ALA A 161 -0.33 26.91 -23.69
N ILE A 162 0.18 26.32 -22.61
CA ILE A 162 0.60 27.03 -21.41
C ILE A 162 1.71 28.01 -21.83
N PRO A 163 1.49 29.33 -21.75
CA PRO A 163 2.55 30.28 -22.03
C PRO A 163 3.59 30.15 -20.92
N PHE A 164 4.85 29.94 -21.32
CA PHE A 164 5.99 30.00 -20.40
C PHE A 164 6.14 31.43 -19.84
#